data_AF-A0A661NJX8-F1
#
_entry.id   AF-A0A661NJX8-F1
#
_cell.length_a   1.000
_cell.length_b   1.000
_cell.length_c   1.000
_cell.angle_alpha   90.00
_cell.angle_beta   90.00
_cell.angle_gamma   90.00
#
_symmetry.space_group_name_H-M   'P 1'
#
loop_
_entity.id
_entity.type
_entity.pdbx_description
1 polymer ?
#
loop_
_entity_poly.entity_id
_entity_poly.type
_entity_poly.pdbx_seq_one_letter_code
_entity_poly.pdbx_strand_id
1 'polypeptide(L)'
;MRACWLGLVLLAAACGGQQPDTAPPQVVAVVPEPGSSGVAADTTIAIQFDEDIDRDSLNDSLFHVSSGERDLFGKVSYDLQTRWATLVMLAPLPAGETVTAVLEAGVRDLIGNRRQTAYSWSFTVAR
;
A
#
# COMPACT_ATOMS: atom_id res chain seq x y z
N MET A 1 3.85 -57.47 -39.39
CA MET A 1 5.11 -57.00 -38.77
C MET A 1 5.40 -55.59 -39.26
N ARG A 2 6.01 -54.75 -38.40
CA ARG A 2 6.52 -53.38 -38.66
C ARG A 2 5.45 -52.29 -38.91
N ALA A 3 5.54 -51.25 -38.10
CA ALA A 3 4.71 -50.05 -38.14
C ALA A 3 5.45 -48.88 -38.81
N CYS A 4 4.71 -47.86 -39.25
CA CYS A 4 5.20 -46.50 -39.40
C CYS A 4 4.11 -45.52 -38.92
N TRP A 5 4.51 -44.37 -38.41
CA TRP A 5 3.72 -43.61 -37.43
C TRP A 5 2.66 -42.66 -38.01
N LEU A 6 1.59 -42.45 -37.24
CA LEU A 6 0.63 -41.36 -37.40
C LEU A 6 1.19 -40.07 -36.76
N GLY A 7 1.34 -39.02 -37.55
CA GLY A 7 1.53 -37.64 -37.07
C GLY A 7 0.34 -36.78 -37.49
N LEU A 8 -0.67 -36.67 -36.63
CA LEU A 8 -1.90 -35.95 -36.92
C LEU A 8 -1.72 -34.44 -36.75
N VAL A 9 -2.15 -33.66 -37.74
CA VAL A 9 -2.26 -32.19 -37.64
C VAL A 9 -3.33 -31.83 -36.61
N LEU A 10 -3.00 -30.97 -35.64
CA LEU A 10 -3.97 -30.41 -34.68
C LEU A 10 -3.65 -28.94 -34.38
N LEU A 11 -4.71 -28.20 -34.06
CA LEU A 11 -4.80 -26.75 -34.14
C LEU A 11 -3.88 -26.02 -33.15
N ALA A 12 -3.49 -24.79 -33.52
CA ALA A 12 -2.89 -23.84 -32.60
C ALA A 12 -3.87 -23.48 -31.48
N ALA A 13 -3.58 -23.96 -30.26
CA ALA A 13 -4.19 -23.46 -29.04
C ALA A 13 -3.33 -22.33 -28.48
N ALA A 14 -3.66 -21.09 -28.82
CA ALA A 14 -3.15 -19.92 -28.12
C ALA A 14 -3.78 -19.84 -26.72
N CYS A 15 -3.32 -20.71 -25.82
CA CYS A 15 -3.56 -20.54 -24.39
C CYS A 15 -2.86 -19.24 -23.97
N GLY A 16 -3.64 -18.19 -23.74
CA GLY A 16 -3.16 -16.94 -23.18
C GLY A 16 -2.71 -17.17 -21.74
N GLY A 17 -1.48 -17.63 -21.56
CA GLY A 17 -0.85 -17.74 -20.26
C GLY A 17 -0.60 -16.36 -19.70
N GLN A 18 -1.57 -15.81 -18.98
CA GLN A 18 -1.35 -14.66 -18.13
C GLN A 18 -0.32 -15.09 -17.07
N GLN A 19 0.85 -14.47 -17.11
CA GLN A 19 1.93 -14.80 -16.19
C GLN A 19 1.43 -14.64 -14.74
N PRO A 20 1.74 -15.57 -13.82
CA PRO A 20 1.42 -15.37 -12.41
C PRO A 20 1.96 -14.03 -11.95
N ASP A 21 1.12 -13.26 -11.27
CA ASP A 21 1.55 -12.00 -10.72
C ASP A 21 2.48 -12.25 -9.52
N THR A 22 3.59 -11.53 -9.52
CA THR A 22 4.68 -11.61 -8.55
C THR A 22 5.14 -10.23 -8.09
N ALA A 23 4.44 -9.17 -8.49
CA ALA A 23 4.70 -7.82 -8.03
C ALA A 23 4.10 -7.66 -6.62
N PRO A 24 4.83 -7.12 -5.64
CA PRO A 24 4.23 -6.68 -4.39
C PRO A 24 3.69 -5.24 -4.53
N PRO A 25 2.69 -4.85 -3.73
CA PRO A 25 2.05 -3.54 -3.85
C PRO A 25 3.02 -2.39 -3.55
N GLN A 26 2.99 -1.36 -4.39
CA GLN A 26 3.81 -0.15 -4.29
C GLN A 26 2.98 1.06 -3.84
N VAL A 27 3.66 2.06 -3.28
CA VAL A 27 3.06 3.35 -2.92
C VAL A 27 3.19 4.30 -4.10
N VAL A 28 2.06 4.79 -4.63
CA VAL A 28 2.04 5.73 -5.77
C VAL A 28 1.72 7.18 -5.38
N ALA A 29 1.02 7.38 -4.26
CA ALA A 29 0.72 8.70 -3.73
C ALA A 29 0.59 8.65 -2.20
N VAL A 30 0.84 9.79 -1.55
CA VAL A 30 0.59 9.97 -0.10
C VAL A 30 -0.01 11.34 0.18
N VAL A 31 -0.78 11.44 1.26
CA VAL A 31 -1.35 12.67 1.79
C VAL A 31 -1.05 12.73 3.30
N PRO A 32 -0.60 13.87 3.85
CA PRO A 32 -0.09 15.05 3.16
C PRO A 32 1.14 14.76 2.29
N GLU A 33 1.43 15.62 1.31
CA GLU A 33 2.61 15.46 0.45
C GLU A 33 3.92 15.52 1.27
N PRO A 34 4.98 14.77 0.90
CA PRO A 34 6.25 14.78 1.60
C PRO A 34 6.89 16.19 1.66
N GLY A 35 7.28 16.63 2.85
CA GLY A 35 7.87 17.94 3.09
C GLY A 35 6.87 19.12 3.08
N SER A 36 5.57 18.86 2.94
CA SER A 36 4.55 19.91 3.04
C SER A 36 4.53 20.59 4.43
N SER A 37 4.07 21.84 4.48
CA SER A 37 4.03 22.64 5.71
C SER A 37 2.74 23.47 5.77
N GLY A 38 2.34 23.88 6.98
CA GLY A 38 1.04 24.55 7.19
C GLY A 38 -0.15 23.58 7.09
N VAL A 39 0.10 22.28 7.27
CA VAL A 39 -0.93 21.23 7.22
C VAL A 39 -1.90 21.39 8.39
N ALA A 40 -3.20 21.24 8.15
CA ALA A 40 -4.21 21.37 9.19
C ALA A 40 -4.09 20.26 10.25
N ALA A 41 -4.33 20.58 11.52
CA ALA A 41 -4.20 19.64 12.63
C ALA A 41 -5.22 18.48 12.60
N ASP A 42 -6.33 18.67 11.88
CA ASP A 42 -7.38 17.67 11.61
C ASP A 42 -7.21 16.98 10.24
N THR A 43 -6.06 17.13 9.58
CA THR A 43 -5.81 16.44 8.30
C THR A 43 -5.97 14.93 8.44
N THR A 44 -6.47 14.33 7.38
CA THR A 44 -6.36 12.89 7.16
C THR A 44 -4.95 12.57 6.66
N ILE A 45 -4.42 11.40 7.04
CA ILE A 45 -3.13 10.89 6.56
C ILE A 45 -3.42 9.62 5.76
N ALA A 46 -2.91 9.51 4.54
CA ALA A 46 -3.31 8.47 3.61
C ALA A 46 -2.22 8.05 2.62
N ILE A 47 -2.33 6.84 2.09
CA ILE A 47 -1.42 6.22 1.12
C ILE A 47 -2.25 5.57 0.01
N GLN A 48 -1.88 5.77 -1.25
CA GLN A 48 -2.48 5.06 -2.38
C GLN A 48 -1.54 3.97 -2.90
N PHE A 49 -2.13 2.81 -3.22
CA PHE A 49 -1.43 1.69 -3.85
C PHE A 49 -1.69 1.62 -5.37
N ASP A 50 -0.73 1.07 -6.12
CA ASP A 50 -0.87 0.77 -7.56
C ASP A 50 -1.78 -0.43 -7.85
N GLU A 51 -2.09 -1.26 -6.85
CA GLU A 51 -2.89 -2.48 -6.95
C GLU A 51 -3.78 -2.69 -5.71
N ASP A 52 -4.64 -3.71 -5.76
CA ASP A 52 -5.54 -4.04 -4.65
C ASP A 52 -4.80 -4.86 -3.58
N ILE A 53 -4.89 -4.43 -2.32
CA ILE A 53 -4.24 -5.13 -1.19
C ILE A 53 -5.21 -6.01 -0.41
N ASP A 54 -4.68 -7.09 0.18
CA ASP A 54 -5.34 -7.83 1.25
C ASP A 54 -5.57 -6.88 2.43
N ARG A 55 -6.85 -6.56 2.68
CA ARG A 55 -7.28 -5.67 3.76
C ARG A 55 -6.80 -6.12 5.13
N ASP A 56 -6.78 -7.42 5.39
CA ASP A 56 -6.38 -7.98 6.67
C ASP A 56 -4.83 -7.98 6.83
N SER A 57 -4.10 -7.73 5.74
CA SER A 57 -2.66 -7.48 5.79
C SER A 57 -2.29 -6.10 6.30
N LEU A 58 -3.21 -5.14 6.33
CA LEU A 58 -2.99 -3.75 6.72
C LEU A 58 -3.66 -3.44 8.08
N ASN A 59 -2.90 -2.86 9.00
CA ASN A 59 -3.38 -2.48 10.33
C ASN A 59 -2.50 -1.38 10.95
N ASP A 60 -2.94 -0.87 12.11
CA ASP A 60 -2.32 0.25 12.84
C ASP A 60 -0.86 -0.03 13.28
N SER A 61 -0.38 -1.29 13.31
CA SER A 61 1.03 -1.58 13.57
C SER A 61 1.92 -1.37 12.34
N LEU A 62 1.37 -1.57 11.14
CA LEU A 62 2.09 -1.36 9.89
C LEU A 62 1.96 0.07 9.37
N PHE A 63 0.81 0.72 9.54
CA PHE A 63 0.62 2.11 9.15
C PHE A 63 0.39 2.98 10.39
N HIS A 64 1.45 3.65 10.83
CA HIS A 64 1.50 4.44 12.05
C HIS A 64 2.17 5.80 11.83
N VAL A 65 2.05 6.69 12.80
CA VAL A 65 2.61 8.05 12.78
C VAL A 65 3.15 8.45 14.14
N SER A 66 4.17 9.31 14.12
CA SER A 66 4.80 9.86 15.32
C SER A 66 5.18 11.33 15.15
N SER A 67 5.45 12.01 16.25
CA SER A 67 6.17 13.28 16.29
C SER A 67 7.38 13.13 17.20
N GLY A 68 8.58 13.09 16.61
CA GLY A 68 9.78 12.64 17.31
C GLY A 68 9.61 11.23 17.87
N GLU A 69 9.84 11.06 19.17
CA GLU A 69 9.69 9.80 19.90
C GLU A 69 8.26 9.54 20.41
N ARG A 70 7.29 10.41 20.09
CA ARG A 70 5.91 10.32 20.56
C ARG A 70 5.00 9.75 19.48
N ASP A 71 4.51 8.53 19.71
CA ASP A 71 3.47 7.92 18.87
C ASP A 71 2.17 8.73 18.90
N LEU A 72 1.52 8.84 17.75
CA LEU A 72 0.21 9.46 17.60
C LEU A 72 -0.76 8.39 17.09
N PHE A 73 -1.84 8.15 17.82
CA PHE A 73 -2.75 7.04 17.50
C PHE A 73 -3.86 7.45 16.54
N GLY A 74 -4.12 6.61 15.55
CA GLY A 74 -5.22 6.71 14.61
C GLY A 74 -5.91 5.36 14.41
N LYS A 75 -6.82 5.28 13.44
CA LYS A 75 -7.41 4.05 12.95
C LYS A 75 -7.21 3.93 11.45
N VAL A 76 -6.65 2.82 11.00
CA VAL A 76 -6.48 2.53 9.57
C VAL A 76 -7.79 1.99 8.98
N SER A 77 -8.06 2.38 7.75
CA SER A 77 -9.12 1.87 6.89
C SER A 77 -8.60 1.78 5.45
N TYR A 78 -9.22 0.97 4.59
CA TYR A 78 -8.81 0.84 3.18
C TYR A 78 -10.00 0.73 2.23
N ASP A 79 -10.02 1.59 1.22
CA ASP A 79 -11.00 1.57 0.13
C ASP A 79 -10.46 0.80 -1.09
N LEU A 80 -11.20 -0.24 -1.51
CA LEU A 80 -10.87 -1.06 -2.68
C LEU A 80 -11.09 -0.31 -4.00
N GLN A 81 -12.06 0.62 -4.08
CA GLN A 81 -12.35 1.29 -5.35
C GLN A 81 -11.27 2.31 -5.72
N THR A 82 -10.74 2.99 -4.71
CA THR A 82 -9.77 4.08 -4.88
C THR A 82 -8.35 3.69 -4.50
N ARG A 83 -8.15 2.50 -3.91
CA ARG A 83 -6.87 1.95 -3.41
C ARG A 83 -6.19 2.83 -2.36
N TRP A 84 -6.95 3.65 -1.64
CA TRP A 84 -6.44 4.47 -0.53
C TRP A 84 -6.55 3.74 0.80
N ALA A 85 -5.42 3.58 1.47
CA ALA A 85 -5.32 3.36 2.90
C ALA A 85 -5.36 4.71 3.63
N THR A 86 -6.26 4.85 4.59
CA THR A 86 -6.55 6.09 5.30
C THR A 86 -6.42 5.87 6.79
N LEU A 87 -5.52 6.63 7.42
CA LEU A 87 -5.36 6.73 8.87
C LEU A 87 -6.09 7.97 9.39
N VAL A 88 -7.16 7.75 10.16
CA VAL A 88 -7.90 8.82 10.84
C VAL A 88 -7.40 8.95 12.27
N MET A 89 -6.85 10.11 12.61
CA MET A 89 -6.27 10.38 13.93
C MET A 89 -7.32 10.39 15.04
N LEU A 90 -7.00 9.84 16.21
CA LEU A 90 -7.88 9.84 17.39
C LEU A 90 -7.87 11.18 18.15
N ALA A 91 -6.87 12.01 17.90
CA ALA A 91 -6.73 13.37 18.42
C ALA A 91 -6.09 14.27 17.35
N PRO A 92 -6.29 15.60 17.40
CA PRO A 92 -5.63 16.52 16.48
C PRO A 92 -4.10 16.38 16.53
N LEU A 93 -3.46 16.52 15.36
CA LEU A 93 -2.01 16.55 15.25
C LEU A 93 -1.42 17.76 15.99
N PRO A 94 -0.22 17.61 16.57
CA PRO A 94 0.40 18.67 17.35
C PRO A 94 0.81 19.88 16.49
N ALA A 95 0.28 21.05 16.83
CA ALA A 95 0.52 22.29 16.11
C ALA A 95 2.01 22.71 16.10
N GLY A 96 2.52 23.06 14.92
CA GLY A 96 3.90 23.48 14.71
C GLY A 96 4.97 22.38 14.81
N GLU A 97 4.59 21.13 15.00
CA GLU A 97 5.51 19.98 15.01
C GLU A 97 5.60 19.32 13.62
N THR A 98 6.69 18.59 13.37
CA THR A 98 6.86 17.73 12.20
C THR A 98 6.38 16.32 12.53
N VAL A 99 5.35 15.87 11.84
CA VAL A 99 4.80 14.52 11.95
C VAL A 99 5.45 13.64 10.89
N THR A 100 5.86 12.44 11.31
CA THR A 100 6.37 11.38 10.43
C THR A 100 5.32 10.29 10.31
N ALA A 101 5.04 9.86 9.08
CA ALA A 101 4.20 8.71 8.77
C ALA A 101 5.06 7.57 8.23
N VAL A 102 4.70 6.34 8.60
CA VAL A 102 5.43 5.12 8.25
C VAL A 102 4.44 4.05 7.82
N LEU A 103 4.72 3.44 6.65
CA LEU A 103 4.13 2.18 6.22
C LEU A 103 5.22 1.10 6.17
N GLU A 104 5.18 0.22 7.18
CA GLU A 104 6.12 -0.87 7.36
C GLU A 104 6.09 -1.95 6.26
N ALA A 105 7.10 -2.82 6.27
CA ALA A 105 7.13 -4.03 5.44
C ALA A 105 6.14 -5.09 5.97
N GLY A 106 5.02 -5.32 5.28
CA GLY A 106 3.98 -6.22 5.79
C GLY A 106 2.78 -6.42 4.89
N VAL A 107 2.34 -5.34 4.24
CA VAL A 107 1.19 -5.32 3.33
C VAL A 107 1.39 -6.31 2.19
N ARG A 108 0.31 -7.01 1.80
CA ARG A 108 0.26 -7.98 0.71
C ARG A 108 -0.83 -7.61 -0.29
N ASP A 109 -0.65 -8.04 -1.53
CA ASP A 109 -1.72 -8.08 -2.51
C ASP A 109 -2.78 -9.16 -2.19
N LEU A 110 -3.76 -9.34 -3.07
CA LEU A 110 -4.82 -10.35 -2.93
C LEU A 110 -4.37 -11.81 -3.15
N ILE A 111 -3.13 -12.06 -3.62
CA ILE A 111 -2.63 -13.42 -3.94
C ILE A 111 -1.42 -13.84 -3.09
N GLY A 112 -0.87 -12.94 -2.26
CA GLY A 112 0.18 -13.18 -1.28
C GLY A 112 1.52 -12.46 -1.51
N ASN A 113 1.70 -11.68 -2.58
CA ASN A 113 2.94 -10.95 -2.81
C ASN A 113 3.12 -9.85 -1.75
N ARG A 114 4.17 -9.99 -0.93
CA ARG A 114 4.40 -9.14 0.24
C ARG A 114 5.36 -8.00 -0.07
N ARG A 115 4.95 -6.77 0.25
CA ARG A 115 5.81 -5.60 0.26
C ARG A 115 6.91 -5.71 1.31
N GLN A 116 8.17 -5.61 0.87
CA GLN A 116 9.36 -5.79 1.71
C GLN A 116 9.91 -4.47 2.32
N THR A 117 9.29 -3.32 2.02
CA THR A 117 9.74 -1.91 2.15
C THR A 117 10.71 -1.51 3.29
N ALA A 118 10.39 -0.61 4.23
CA ALA A 118 9.19 0.19 4.50
C ALA A 118 8.99 1.40 3.53
N TYR A 119 8.04 2.30 3.80
CA TYR A 119 7.89 3.65 3.19
C TYR A 119 7.71 4.66 4.32
N SER A 120 8.41 5.78 4.31
CA SER A 120 8.24 6.84 5.31
C SER A 120 8.36 8.21 4.69
N TRP A 121 7.55 9.14 5.19
CA TRP A 121 7.55 10.55 4.80
C TRP A 121 7.15 11.41 5.99
N SER A 122 7.38 12.72 5.90
CA SER A 122 7.03 13.67 6.96
C SER A 122 6.45 14.96 6.41
N PHE A 123 5.73 15.70 7.26
CA PHE A 123 5.13 16.99 6.96
C PHE A 123 5.02 17.82 8.26
N THR A 124 4.81 19.14 8.13
CA THR A 124 4.76 20.06 9.28
C THR A 124 3.36 20.64 9.46
N VAL A 125 2.81 20.47 10.67
CA VAL A 125 1.49 20.98 11.05
C VAL A 125 1.55 22.51 11.20
N ALA A 126 0.46 23.20 10.85
CA ALA A 126 0.27 24.62 11.13
C ALA A 126 0.40 24.93 12.64
N ARG A 127 0.72 26.18 12.97
CA ARG A 127 0.77 26.70 14.35
C ARG A 127 -0.55 27.34 14.75
#